data_AF-A0AAD9WQ57-F1
#
_entry.id   AF-A0AAD9WQ57-F1
#
_cell.length_a   1.000
_cell.length_b   1.000
_cell.length_c   1.000
_cell.angle_alpha   90.00
_cell.angle_beta   90.00
_cell.angle_gamma   90.00
#
_symmetry.space_group_name_H-M   'P 1'
#
loop_
_entity.id
_entity.type
_entity.pdbx_description
1 polymer ?
#
loop_
_entity_poly.entity_id
_entity_poly.type
_entity_poly.pdbx_seq_one_letter_code
_entity_poly.pdbx_strand_id
1 'polypeptide(L)'
;MGSLESVDLSSNQLSGEIPTSISSMTLLSHLNLAYNNLTGKIPSSTQLQSFDPSSFTGNELCGPPLLKNCTEIVPTPGSETGNEDEVDWLFYVSIAVGFIVGFWSVIGSLLINRRWRYMYCHFLNRLGDKLARVVRKCC
;
A
#
# COMPACT_ATOMS: atom_id res chain seq x y z
N MET A 1 -10.07 25.10 37.97
CA MET A 1 -9.95 24.71 36.54
C MET A 1 -10.97 23.62 36.31
N GLY A 2 -11.79 23.72 35.27
CA GLY A 2 -12.86 22.75 35.01
C GLY A 2 -12.27 21.36 34.81
N SER A 3 -12.83 20.38 35.52
CA SER A 3 -12.57 18.97 35.25
C SER A 3 -13.28 18.60 33.96
N LEU A 4 -12.55 18.09 32.98
CA LEU A 4 -13.11 17.54 31.75
C LEU A 4 -13.10 16.02 31.89
N GLU A 5 -14.30 15.44 31.87
CA GLU A 5 -14.52 14.01 32.08
C GLU A 5 -14.76 13.26 30.77
N SER A 6 -15.26 13.94 29.74
CA SER A 6 -15.55 13.34 28.44
C SER A 6 -15.21 14.29 27.30
N VAL A 7 -14.50 13.78 26.31
CA VAL A 7 -14.12 14.49 25.09
C VAL A 7 -14.41 13.58 23.90
N ASP A 8 -15.27 14.05 23.00
CA ASP A 8 -15.49 13.42 21.69
C ASP A 8 -15.19 14.47 20.61
N LEU A 9 -14.13 14.21 19.86
CA LEU A 9 -13.68 15.00 18.72
C LEU A 9 -13.59 14.14 17.46
N SER A 10 -14.27 13.01 17.43
CA SER A 10 -14.24 12.11 16.30
C SER A 10 -14.79 12.74 15.01
N SER A 11 -14.36 12.25 13.85
CA SER A 11 -14.82 12.70 12.54
C SER A 11 -14.62 14.19 12.28
N ASN A 12 -13.45 14.71 12.65
CA ASN A 12 -13.05 16.08 12.39
C ASN A 12 -11.82 16.12 11.48
N GLN A 13 -11.33 17.32 11.17
CA GLN A 13 -10.13 17.55 10.37
C GLN A 13 -8.95 18.00 11.24
N LEU A 14 -8.89 17.56 12.51
CA LEU A 14 -7.80 17.91 13.40
C LEU A 14 -6.50 17.27 12.91
N SER A 15 -5.41 18.04 12.91
CA SER A 15 -4.13 17.60 12.39
C SER A 15 -2.97 17.88 13.34
N GLY A 16 -1.86 17.17 13.16
CA GLY A 16 -0.68 17.28 14.02
C GLY A 16 -0.68 16.27 15.16
N GLU A 17 0.22 16.47 16.13
CA GLU A 17 0.40 15.52 17.24
C GLU A 17 -0.64 15.71 18.35
N ILE A 18 -0.89 14.64 19.12
CA ILE A 18 -1.71 14.75 20.33
C ILE A 18 -0.98 15.62 21.36
N PRO A 19 -1.54 16.77 21.77
CA PRO A 19 -0.87 17.67 22.69
C PRO A 19 -0.74 17.04 24.08
N THR A 20 0.41 17.27 24.74
CA THR A 20 0.70 16.79 26.11
C THR A 20 -0.28 17.35 27.15
N SER A 21 -0.98 18.45 26.84
CA SER A 21 -2.04 18.97 27.69
C SER A 21 -3.17 17.95 27.86
N ILE A 22 -3.57 17.24 26.80
CA ILE A 22 -4.61 16.19 26.88
C ILE A 22 -4.14 15.00 27.73
N SER A 23 -2.86 14.65 27.62
CA SER A 23 -2.31 13.56 28.43
C SER A 23 -2.21 13.89 29.93
N SER A 24 -2.24 15.17 30.30
CA SER A 24 -2.23 15.64 31.68
C SER A 24 -3.61 15.69 32.36
N MET A 25 -4.71 15.45 31.63
CA MET A 25 -6.08 15.62 32.12
C MET A 25 -6.58 14.41 32.91
N THR A 26 -6.04 14.14 34.09
CA THR A 26 -6.24 12.86 34.84
C THR A 26 -7.69 12.46 35.19
N LEU A 27 -8.67 13.34 35.00
CA LEU A 27 -10.09 13.09 35.27
C LEU A 27 -10.87 12.66 34.01
N LEU A 28 -10.19 12.49 32.88
CA LEU A 28 -10.81 12.12 31.62
C LEU A 28 -11.23 10.65 31.64
N SER A 29 -12.53 10.40 31.59
CA SER A 29 -13.15 9.06 31.58
C SER A 29 -13.48 8.55 30.19
N HIS A 30 -13.70 9.45 29.23
CA HIS A 30 -14.04 9.12 27.86
C HIS A 30 -13.27 10.02 26.88
N LEU A 31 -12.63 9.41 25.89
CA LEU A 31 -11.91 10.09 24.83
C LEU A 31 -12.20 9.40 23.50
N ASN A 32 -12.62 10.16 22.50
CA ASN A 32 -12.71 9.70 21.12
C ASN A 32 -12.09 10.72 20.17
N LEU A 33 -11.02 10.32 19.48
CA LEU A 33 -10.28 11.11 18.48
C LEU A 33 -10.34 10.45 17.10
N ALA A 34 -11.18 9.43 16.93
CA ALA A 34 -11.20 8.62 15.72
C ALA A 34 -11.54 9.45 14.47
N TYR A 35 -11.02 9.05 13.32
CA TYR A 35 -11.28 9.72 12.04
C TYR A 35 -10.90 11.21 12.05
N ASN A 36 -9.62 11.47 12.27
CA ASN A 36 -8.98 12.78 12.15
C ASN A 36 -7.68 12.64 11.35
N ASN A 37 -6.93 13.73 11.20
CA ASN A 37 -5.63 13.74 10.52
C ASN A 37 -4.46 13.87 11.52
N LEU A 38 -4.59 13.29 12.72
CA LEU A 38 -3.57 13.35 13.76
C LEU A 38 -2.39 12.44 13.40
N THR A 39 -1.17 12.88 13.70
CA THR A 39 0.08 12.21 13.33
C THR A 39 0.95 11.95 14.57
N GLY A 40 1.94 11.06 14.43
CA GLY A 40 2.97 10.84 15.43
C GLY A 40 2.62 9.79 16.49
N LYS A 41 3.43 9.76 17.56
CA LYS A 41 3.35 8.74 18.60
C LYS A 41 2.31 9.09 19.67
N ILE A 42 1.45 8.15 20.03
CA ILE A 42 0.59 8.27 21.21
C ILE A 42 1.47 8.35 22.47
N PRO A 43 1.36 9.41 23.28
CA PRO A 43 2.18 9.58 24.48
C PRO A 43 2.08 8.40 25.44
N SER A 44 3.18 7.64 25.57
CA SER A 44 3.27 6.52 26.50
C SER A 44 3.36 7.00 27.96
N SER A 45 3.03 6.11 28.89
CA SER A 45 2.96 6.38 30.34
C SER A 45 1.93 7.44 30.74
N THR A 46 0.88 7.58 29.94
CA THR A 46 -0.25 8.50 30.21
C THR A 46 -1.56 7.72 30.27
N GLN A 47 -2.63 8.35 30.77
CA GLN A 47 -3.97 7.74 30.79
C GLN A 47 -4.48 7.40 29.39
N LEU A 48 -3.89 7.95 28.33
CA LEU A 48 -4.29 7.68 26.94
C LEU A 48 -4.19 6.20 26.58
N GLN A 49 -3.28 5.48 27.22
CA GLN A 49 -3.13 4.03 27.03
C GLN A 49 -4.25 3.19 27.66
N SER A 50 -5.09 3.79 28.50
CA SER A 50 -6.25 3.10 29.10
C SER A 50 -7.50 3.14 28.22
N PHE A 51 -7.53 4.03 27.22
CA PHE A 51 -8.63 4.12 26.28
C PHE A 51 -8.55 3.02 25.21
N ASP A 52 -9.71 2.70 24.66
CA ASP A 52 -9.83 1.67 23.64
C ASP A 52 -9.07 2.07 22.35
N PRO A 53 -8.42 1.12 21.64
CA PRO A 53 -7.76 1.40 20.37
C PRO A 53 -8.68 2.05 19.32
N SER A 54 -9.99 1.77 19.37
CA SER A 54 -10.98 2.37 18.47
C SER A 54 -11.02 3.90 18.56
N SER A 55 -10.78 4.48 19.74
CA SER A 55 -10.74 5.92 19.96
C SER A 55 -9.64 6.65 19.18
N PHE A 56 -8.66 5.93 18.64
CA PHE A 56 -7.55 6.50 17.87
C PHE A 56 -7.52 6.04 16.41
N THR A 57 -8.49 5.24 15.99
CA THR A 57 -8.57 4.68 14.62
C THR A 57 -8.82 5.77 13.58
N GLY A 58 -8.39 5.55 12.33
CA GLY A 58 -8.58 6.54 11.25
C GLY A 58 -7.75 7.80 11.45
N ASN A 59 -6.54 7.68 11.99
CA ASN A 59 -5.50 8.71 12.10
C ASN A 59 -4.15 8.11 11.68
N GLU A 60 -3.12 8.94 11.54
CA GLU A 60 -1.72 8.53 11.31
C GLU A 60 -0.93 8.34 12.62
N LEU A 61 -1.63 7.94 13.69
CA LEU A 61 -1.04 7.71 15.01
C LEU A 61 -0.38 6.33 15.11
N CYS A 62 0.62 6.22 15.97
CA CYS A 62 1.32 4.96 16.25
C CYS A 62 1.69 4.82 17.73
N GLY A 63 2.03 3.60 18.15
CA GLY A 63 2.35 3.23 19.52
C GLY A 63 1.13 2.75 20.31
N PRO A 64 1.34 2.15 21.50
CA PRO A 64 0.24 1.64 22.33
C PRO A 64 -0.77 2.76 22.67
N PRO A 65 -2.09 2.49 22.65
CA PRO A 65 -2.73 1.16 22.56
C PRO A 65 -2.91 0.60 21.12
N LEU A 66 -2.40 1.28 20.09
CA LEU A 66 -2.45 0.79 18.71
C LEU A 66 -1.37 -0.30 18.46
N LEU A 67 -1.66 -1.21 17.53
CA LEU A 67 -0.74 -2.27 17.10
C LEU A 67 0.38 -1.73 16.18
N LYS A 68 0.16 -0.55 15.59
CA LYS A 68 1.11 0.14 14.70
C LYS A 68 2.31 0.67 15.50
N ASN A 69 3.52 0.20 15.22
CA ASN A 69 4.75 0.70 15.86
C ASN A 69 5.29 1.96 15.14
N CYS A 70 5.84 2.90 15.91
CA CYS A 70 6.38 4.18 15.42
C CYS A 70 7.79 4.10 14.83
N THR A 71 8.23 2.93 14.38
CA THR A 71 9.59 2.76 13.86
C THR A 71 9.62 3.22 12.42
N GLU A 72 9.96 4.49 12.19
CA GLU A 72 10.30 4.95 10.86
C GLU A 72 11.71 4.47 10.45
N ILE A 73 11.78 3.99 9.20
CA ILE A 73 12.96 3.67 8.38
C ILE A 73 13.66 2.34 8.65
N VAL A 74 13.00 1.24 8.26
CA VAL A 74 13.64 0.28 7.34
C VAL A 74 12.65 0.02 6.20
N PRO A 75 13.04 0.14 4.92
CA PRO A 75 12.23 -0.36 3.82
C PRO A 75 12.25 -1.89 3.89
N THR A 76 11.40 -2.46 4.74
CA THR A 76 11.12 -3.89 4.73
C THR A 76 9.77 -4.06 4.07
N PRO A 77 9.69 -4.72 2.91
CA PRO A 77 8.42 -5.06 2.31
C PRO A 77 7.73 -6.08 3.23
N GLY A 78 6.55 -5.73 3.72
CA GLY A 78 5.63 -6.67 4.35
C GLY A 78 5.64 -6.64 5.88
N SER A 79 4.82 -5.77 6.45
CA SER A 79 4.01 -6.13 7.62
C SER A 79 2.79 -5.20 7.67
N GLU A 80 1.82 -5.51 6.84
CA GLU A 80 0.49 -4.93 6.92
C GLU A 80 -0.38 -5.87 7.74
N THR A 81 -0.89 -5.36 8.86
CA THR A 81 -2.09 -5.90 9.51
C THR A 81 -3.08 -4.75 9.57
N GLY A 82 -4.12 -4.86 8.75
CA GLY A 82 -5.13 -3.83 8.53
C GLY A 82 -5.62 -3.91 7.09
N ASN A 83 -6.43 -4.93 6.82
CA ASN A 83 -7.04 -5.19 5.52
C ASN A 83 -7.83 -3.98 5.03
N GLU A 84 -7.40 -3.38 3.92
CA GLU A 84 -8.26 -2.71 2.94
C GLU A 84 -7.67 -2.62 1.50
N ASP A 85 -6.45 -3.14 1.24
CA ASP A 85 -5.87 -3.21 -0.11
C ASP A 85 -5.36 -4.63 -0.45
N GLU A 86 -6.23 -5.66 -0.41
CA GLU A 86 -5.88 -7.04 -0.80
C GLU A 86 -5.79 -7.26 -2.34
N VAL A 87 -5.46 -6.22 -3.11
CA VAL A 87 -5.20 -6.34 -4.55
C VAL A 87 -4.00 -5.53 -4.93
N ASP A 88 -2.79 -6.09 -4.75
CA ASP A 88 -1.66 -5.67 -5.58
C ASP A 88 -0.50 -6.69 -5.62
N TRP A 89 -0.16 -7.33 -4.50
CA TRP A 89 0.98 -8.24 -4.48
C TRP A 89 0.77 -9.51 -5.31
N LEU A 90 -0.35 -10.21 -5.12
CA LEU A 90 -0.66 -11.44 -5.87
C LEU A 90 -0.85 -11.16 -7.36
N PHE A 91 -1.41 -10.00 -7.70
CA PHE A 91 -1.59 -9.59 -9.09
C PHE A 91 -0.24 -9.35 -9.78
N TYR A 92 0.67 -8.62 -9.14
CA TYR A 92 2.01 -8.37 -9.68
C TYR A 92 2.83 -9.66 -9.84
N VAL A 93 2.77 -10.56 -8.85
CA VAL A 93 3.41 -11.88 -8.94
C VAL A 93 2.82 -12.71 -10.07
N SER A 94 1.49 -12.68 -10.27
CA SER A 94 0.83 -13.40 -11.36
C SER A 94 1.25 -12.90 -12.74
N ILE A 95 1.41 -11.57 -12.91
CA ILE A 95 1.89 -10.95 -14.15
C ILE A 95 3.33 -11.38 -14.43
N ALA A 96 4.20 -11.30 -13.43
CA ALA A 96 5.61 -11.66 -13.58
C ALA A 96 5.78 -13.14 -13.99
N VAL A 97 5.08 -14.05 -13.30
CA VAL A 97 5.12 -15.49 -13.63
C VAL A 97 4.52 -15.76 -15.01
N GLY A 98 3.40 -15.13 -15.34
CA GLY A 98 2.76 -15.27 -16.65
C GLY A 98 3.66 -14.82 -17.81
N PHE A 99 4.36 -13.69 -17.64
CA PHE A 99 5.31 -13.21 -18.64
C PHE A 99 6.48 -14.18 -18.80
N ILE A 100 7.04 -14.66 -17.70
CA ILE A 100 8.16 -15.62 -17.73
C ILE A 100 7.72 -16.90 -18.44
N VAL A 101 6.63 -17.54 -18.00
CA VAL A 101 6.20 -18.82 -18.58
C VAL A 101 5.77 -18.64 -20.04
N GLY A 102 5.01 -17.60 -20.36
CA GLY A 102 4.52 -17.36 -21.72
C GLY A 102 5.64 -17.00 -22.71
N PHE A 103 6.45 -16.00 -22.37
CA PHE A 103 7.49 -15.48 -23.25
C PHE A 103 8.59 -16.53 -23.49
N TRP A 104 9.05 -17.20 -22.43
CA TRP A 104 10.12 -18.20 -22.56
C TRP A 104 9.63 -19.53 -23.14
N SER A 105 8.36 -19.91 -22.95
CA SER A 105 7.80 -21.11 -23.59
C SER A 105 7.69 -20.95 -25.11
N VAL A 106 7.24 -19.78 -25.58
CA VAL A 106 7.16 -19.49 -27.02
C VAL A 106 8.55 -19.39 -27.63
N ILE A 107 9.47 -18.64 -27.00
CA ILE A 107 10.84 -18.48 -27.52
C ILE A 107 11.61 -19.80 -27.45
N GLY A 108 11.50 -20.55 -26.34
CA GLY A 108 12.13 -21.85 -26.18
C GLY A 108 11.65 -22.86 -27.23
N SER A 109 10.33 -22.93 -27.46
CA SER A 109 9.75 -23.79 -28.50
C SER A 109 10.23 -23.42 -29.91
N LEU A 110 10.36 -22.12 -30.21
CA LEU A 110 10.89 -21.62 -31.47
C LEU A 110 12.38 -21.94 -31.66
N LEU A 111 13.18 -21.92 -30.59
CA LEU A 111 14.62 -22.19 -30.65
C LEU A 111 14.96 -23.69 -30.73
N ILE A 112 14.17 -24.55 -30.08
CA ILE A 112 14.39 -26.00 -30.06
C ILE A 112 14.02 -26.65 -31.40
N ASN A 113 12.94 -26.21 -32.04
CA ASN A 113 12.46 -26.86 -33.25
C ASN A 113 12.90 -26.11 -34.52
N ARG A 114 13.89 -26.67 -35.24
CA ARG A 114 14.42 -26.12 -36.51
C ARG A 114 13.33 -25.81 -37.53
N ARG A 115 12.22 -26.56 -37.54
CA ARG A 115 11.09 -26.32 -38.47
C ARG A 115 10.28 -25.09 -38.09
N TRP A 116 10.04 -24.88 -36.80
CA TRP A 116 9.28 -23.73 -36.29
C TRP A 116 10.05 -22.42 -36.46
N ARG A 117 11.37 -22.43 -36.21
CA ARG A 117 12.25 -21.29 -36.48
C ARG A 117 12.14 -20.82 -37.92
N TYR A 118 12.17 -21.75 -38.88
CA TYR A 118 12.06 -21.42 -40.30
C TYR A 118 10.70 -20.83 -40.66
N MET A 119 9.60 -21.44 -40.19
CA MET A 119 8.24 -20.94 -40.44
C MET A 119 7.99 -19.57 -39.81
N TYR A 120 8.52 -19.34 -38.61
CA TYR A 120 8.45 -18.07 -37.91
C TYR A 120 9.26 -16.97 -38.62
N CYS A 121 10.50 -17.25 -39.02
CA CYS A 121 11.31 -16.33 -39.83
C CYS A 121 10.64 -16.01 -41.18
N HIS A 122 10.06 -17.02 -41.85
CA HIS A 122 9.32 -16.84 -43.09
C HIS A 122 8.09 -15.94 -42.89
N PHE A 123 7.35 -16.13 -41.80
CA PHE A 123 6.22 -15.28 -41.44
C PHE A 123 6.64 -13.83 -41.15
N LEU A 124 7.70 -13.63 -40.37
CA LEU A 124 8.22 -12.28 -40.06
C LEU A 124 8.68 -11.54 -41.31
N ASN A 125 9.37 -12.20 -42.23
CA ASN A 125 9.75 -11.60 -43.52
C ASN A 125 8.51 -11.12 -44.29
N ARG A 126 7.43 -11.91 -44.29
CA ARG A 126 6.18 -11.55 -44.95
C ARG A 126 5.49 -10.33 -44.33
N LEU A 127 5.62 -10.13 -43.02
CA LEU A 127 5.13 -8.93 -42.33
C LEU A 127 6.01 -7.72 -42.65
N GLY A 128 7.34 -7.89 -42.62
CA GLY A 128 8.30 -6.87 -43.01
C GLY A 128 8.06 -6.34 -44.43
N ASP A 129 7.83 -7.24 -45.39
CA ASP A 129 7.56 -6.87 -46.77
C ASP A 129 6.24 -6.12 -46.97
N LYS A 130 5.22 -6.44 -46.15
CA LYS A 130 3.94 -5.72 -46.17
C LYS A 130 4.11 -4.34 -45.56
N LEU A 131 4.79 -4.22 -44.43
CA LEU A 131 5.07 -2.95 -43.76
C LEU A 131 5.95 -2.06 -44.63
N ALA A 132 7.02 -2.60 -45.23
CA ALA A 132 7.89 -1.86 -46.14
C ALA A 132 7.14 -1.31 -47.36
N ARG A 133 6.15 -2.07 -47.89
CA ARG A 133 5.28 -1.60 -48.98
C ARG A 133 4.29 -0.52 -48.53
N VAL A 134 3.81 -0.56 -47.29
CA VAL A 134 2.94 0.47 -46.72
C VAL A 134 3.73 1.74 -46.43
N VAL A 135 4.90 1.62 -45.79
CA VAL A 135 5.81 2.74 -45.51
C VAL A 135 6.26 3.42 -46.81
N ARG A 136 6.64 2.64 -47.83
CA ARG A 136 7.01 3.19 -49.16
C ARG A 136 5.82 3.79 -49.94
N LYS A 137 4.58 3.55 -49.51
CA LYS A 137 3.39 4.22 -50.06
C LYS A 137 3.03 5.52 -49.32
N CYS A 138 3.62 5.76 -48.14
CA CYS A 138 3.37 6.94 -47.31
C CYS A 138 4.46 8.02 -47.39
N CYS A 139 5.58 7.77 -48.08
CA CYS A 139 6.55 8.79 -48.53
C CYS A 139 6.39 9.00 -50.03
#